data_AF-A0A1I4J3H2-F1
#
_entry.id   AF-A0A1I4J3H2-F1
#
_cell.length_a   1.000
_cell.length_b   1.000
_cell.length_c   1.000
_cell.angle_alpha   90.00
_cell.angle_beta   90.00
_cell.angle_gamma   90.00
#
_symmetry.space_group_name_H-M   'P 1'
#
loop_
_entity.id
_entity.type
_entity.pdbx_description
1 polymer ?
#
loop_
_entity_poly.entity_id
_entity_poly.type
_entity_poly.pdbx_seq_one_letter_code
_entity_poly.pdbx_strand_id
1 'polypeptide(L)'
;MGKADKIYSQLVNEILEDGDWDKDHDVRTTWSDGTPAYTKSLISKQLKFDNSEIPMMVYNKPTEQYKELQRYVDKYVRKLMT
;
A
#
# COMPACT_ATOMS: atom_id res chain seq x y z
N MET A 1 -3.44 13.05 4.28
CA MET A 1 -2.90 11.68 4.17
C MET A 1 -3.23 10.94 5.44
N GLY A 2 -3.89 9.80 5.32
CA GLY A 2 -4.16 8.90 6.43
C GLY A 2 -2.87 8.30 6.99
N LYS A 3 -2.97 7.62 8.13
CA LYS A 3 -1.88 6.87 8.75
C LYS A 3 -1.38 5.75 7.83
N ALA A 4 -2.28 5.07 7.13
CA ALA A 4 -1.92 4.07 6.12
C ALA A 4 -1.04 4.66 5.00
N ASP A 5 -1.41 5.84 4.46
CA ASP A 5 -0.62 6.51 3.43
C ASP A 5 0.82 6.79 3.90
N LYS A 6 0.96 7.29 5.13
CA LYS A 6 2.28 7.61 5.71
C LYS A 6 3.14 6.37 5.88
N ILE A 7 2.58 5.31 6.47
CA ILE A 7 3.29 4.04 6.71
C ILE A 7 3.72 3.42 5.38
N TYR A 8 2.87 3.45 4.36
CA TYR A 8 3.20 2.93 3.05
C TYR A 8 4.28 3.77 2.35
N SER A 9 4.19 5.10 2.38
CA SER A 9 5.25 5.96 1.80
C SER A 9 6.60 5.71 2.46
N GLN A 10 6.63 5.51 3.79
CA GLN A 10 7.85 5.13 4.50
C GLN A 10 8.39 3.78 4.02
N LEU A 11 7.53 2.76 3.93
CA LEU A 11 7.92 1.44 3.44
C LEU A 11 8.50 1.49 2.02
N VAL A 12 7.89 2.27 1.11
CA VAL A 12 8.38 2.44 -0.25
C VAL A 12 9.76 3.09 -0.25
N ASN A 13 9.96 4.15 0.53
CA ASN A 13 11.28 4.80 0.65
C ASN A 13 12.33 3.83 1.19
N GLU A 14 12.00 3.03 2.22
CA GLU A 14 12.89 1.99 2.74
C GLU A 14 13.26 0.97 1.65
N ILE A 15 12.31 0.50 0.83
CA ILE A 15 12.60 -0.42 -0.28
C ILE A 15 13.53 0.23 -1.31
N LEU A 16 13.35 1.52 -1.60
CA LEU A 16 14.18 2.23 -2.58
C LEU A 16 15.61 2.44 -2.07
N GLU A 17 15.78 2.72 -0.79
CA GLU A 17 17.06 3.00 -0.14
C GLU A 17 17.81 1.71 0.21
N ASP A 18 17.15 0.79 0.91
CA ASP A 18 17.78 -0.38 1.55
C ASP A 18 17.38 -1.73 0.92
N GLY A 19 16.49 -1.73 -0.08
CA GLY A 19 16.02 -2.96 -0.72
C GLY A 19 17.12 -3.68 -1.49
N ASP A 20 17.13 -5.02 -1.34
CA ASP A 20 18.00 -5.89 -2.13
C ASP A 20 17.53 -5.89 -3.59
N TRP A 21 18.47 -5.72 -4.51
CA TRP A 21 18.18 -5.50 -5.93
C TRP A 21 18.57 -6.71 -6.77
N ASP A 22 17.60 -7.29 -7.47
CA ASP A 22 17.78 -8.47 -8.30
C ASP A 22 18.43 -8.25 -9.69
N LYS A 23 19.00 -7.06 -9.96
CA LYS A 23 19.53 -6.68 -11.29
C LYS A 23 20.63 -7.57 -11.85
N ASP A 24 21.35 -8.27 -10.98
CA ASP A 24 22.48 -9.12 -11.34
C ASP A 24 22.04 -10.59 -11.51
N HIS A 25 20.72 -10.86 -11.45
CA HIS A 25 20.13 -12.18 -11.66
C HIS A 25 19.39 -12.27 -13.00
N ASP A 26 19.28 -13.49 -13.51
CA ASP A 26 18.47 -13.80 -14.69
C ASP A 26 16.98 -13.84 -14.30
N VAL A 27 16.29 -12.71 -14.44
CA VAL A 27 14.88 -12.57 -14.10
C VAL A 27 13.99 -12.95 -15.29
N ARG A 28 13.08 -13.90 -15.05
CA ARG A 28 12.14 -14.37 -16.08
C ARG A 28 11.07 -13.33 -16.45
N THR A 29 10.78 -12.40 -15.54
CA THR A 29 9.77 -11.36 -15.75
C THR A 29 10.29 -10.26 -16.67
N THR A 30 9.48 -9.87 -17.64
CA THR A 30 9.82 -8.83 -18.62
C THR A 30 8.72 -7.78 -18.71
N TRP A 31 9.10 -6.58 -19.11
CA TRP A 31 8.18 -5.52 -19.50
C TRP A 31 7.52 -5.83 -20.86
N SER A 32 6.54 -5.02 -21.26
CA SER A 32 5.85 -5.17 -22.55
C SER A 32 6.77 -4.98 -23.76
N ASP A 33 7.92 -4.34 -23.57
CA ASP A 33 8.96 -4.16 -24.60
C ASP A 33 9.98 -5.30 -24.63
N GLY A 34 9.82 -6.32 -23.76
CA GLY A 34 10.71 -7.47 -23.67
C GLY A 34 11.96 -7.26 -22.80
N THR A 35 12.18 -6.06 -22.25
CA THR A 35 13.30 -5.82 -21.33
C THR A 35 13.05 -6.49 -19.97
N PRO A 36 14.09 -6.97 -19.25
CA PRO A 36 13.90 -7.58 -17.94
C PRO A 36 13.29 -6.62 -16.91
N ALA A 37 12.33 -7.11 -16.12
CA ALA A 37 11.62 -6.35 -15.10
C ALA A 37 12.21 -6.63 -13.71
N TYR A 38 13.30 -5.92 -13.38
CA TYR A 38 14.00 -5.99 -12.11
C TYR A 38 13.24 -5.31 -10.96
N THR A 39 13.48 -5.75 -9.74
CA THR A 39 12.82 -5.28 -8.52
C THR A 39 13.80 -5.05 -7.38
N LYS A 40 13.43 -4.12 -6.49
CA LYS A 40 14.02 -4.03 -5.14
C LYS A 40 13.03 -4.59 -4.12
N SER A 41 13.52 -5.32 -3.13
CA SER A 41 12.65 -5.92 -2.11
C SER A 41 13.25 -5.89 -0.70
N LEU A 42 12.36 -5.91 0.29
CA LEU A 42 12.70 -6.07 1.70
C LEU A 42 11.90 -7.26 2.27
N ILE A 43 12.55 -8.07 3.08
CA ILE A 43 11.94 -9.25 3.70
C ILE A 43 11.52 -8.90 5.15
N SER A 44 10.45 -9.53 5.64
CA SER A 44 10.01 -9.45 7.04
C SER A 44 9.60 -8.06 7.55
N LYS A 45 8.87 -7.29 6.73
CA LYS A 45 8.23 -6.03 7.17
C LYS A 45 6.84 -6.31 7.76
N GLN A 46 6.52 -5.65 8.88
CA GLN A 46 5.22 -5.73 9.53
C GLN A 46 4.63 -4.33 9.69
N LEU A 47 3.34 -4.18 9.38
CA LEU A 47 2.61 -2.93 9.55
C LEU A 47 1.66 -3.06 10.74
N LYS A 48 1.61 -2.04 11.62
CA LYS A 48 0.76 -2.03 12.80
C LYS A 48 -0.17 -0.82 12.78
N PHE A 49 -1.44 -1.08 13.07
CA PHE A 49 -2.49 -0.06 13.19
C PHE A 49 -3.16 -0.18 14.56
N ASP A 50 -3.58 0.94 15.12
CA ASP A 50 -4.24 1.07 16.43
C ASP A 50 -5.78 1.14 16.32
N ASN A 51 -6.32 0.84 15.13
CA ASN A 51 -7.75 0.91 14.82
C ASN A 51 -8.39 2.30 14.99
N SER A 52 -7.61 3.38 15.08
CA SER A 52 -8.14 4.75 15.14
C SER A 52 -8.76 5.20 13.81
N GLU A 53 -8.34 4.58 12.71
CA GLU A 53 -8.86 4.77 11.35
C GLU A 53 -8.82 3.45 10.59
N ILE A 54 -9.56 3.36 9.48
CA ILE A 54 -9.48 2.22 8.57
C ILE A 54 -8.12 2.24 7.88
N PRO A 55 -7.32 1.17 7.93
CA PRO A 55 -5.99 1.13 7.33
C PRO A 55 -6.09 0.96 5.81
N MET A 56 -6.39 2.04 5.11
CA MET A 56 -6.60 2.06 3.67
C MET A 56 -5.80 3.18 3.01
N MET A 57 -5.16 2.86 1.89
CA MET A 57 -4.43 3.80 1.06
C MET A 57 -5.38 4.70 0.26
N VAL A 58 -5.11 6.00 0.22
CA VAL A 58 -5.85 6.99 -0.58
C VAL A 58 -4.91 7.66 -1.58
N TYR A 59 -3.93 6.90 -2.10
CA TYR A 59 -2.86 7.47 -2.92
C TYR A 59 -3.23 7.72 -4.39
N ASN A 60 -4.38 7.25 -4.86
CA ASN A 60 -4.92 7.63 -6.17
C ASN A 60 -6.44 7.73 -6.05
N LYS A 61 -7.01 8.80 -6.62
CA LYS A 61 -8.41 9.26 -6.54
C LYS A 61 -9.41 8.27 -5.93
N PRO A 62 -10.24 8.71 -4.96
CA PRO A 62 -11.30 7.84 -4.45
C PRO A 62 -12.21 7.43 -5.61
N THR A 63 -12.20 6.14 -5.94
CA THR A 63 -13.17 5.54 -6.84
C THR A 63 -14.57 5.72 -6.23
N GLU A 64 -15.64 5.65 -7.02
CA GLU A 64 -17.00 5.73 -6.45
C GLU A 64 -17.23 4.66 -5.37
N GLN A 65 -16.58 3.51 -5.52
CA GLN A 65 -16.55 2.44 -4.53
C GLN A 65 -15.95 2.88 -3.18
N TYR A 66 -14.92 3.74 -3.17
CA TYR A 66 -14.37 4.34 -1.93
C TYR A 66 -15.42 5.19 -1.21
N LYS A 67 -16.15 6.03 -1.96
CA LYS A 67 -17.16 6.92 -1.37
C LYS A 67 -18.32 6.12 -0.77
N GLU A 68 -18.73 5.03 -1.44
CA GLU A 68 -19.78 4.14 -0.93
C GLU A 68 -19.35 3.38 0.32
N LEU A 69 -18.14 2.81 0.34
CA LEU A 69 -17.59 2.14 1.53
C LEU A 69 -17.50 3.09 2.72
N GLN A 70 -17.02 4.31 2.50
CA GLN A 70 -16.93 5.31 3.56
C GLN A 70 -18.31 5.67 4.12
N ARG A 71 -19.30 5.90 3.24
CA ARG A 71 -20.70 6.13 3.66
C ARG A 71 -21.28 4.96 4.43
N TYR A 72 -20.98 3.73 4.03
CA TYR A 72 -21.44 2.52 4.72
C TYR A 72 -20.86 2.45 6.13
N VAL A 73 -19.54 2.60 6.27
CA VAL A 73 -18.88 2.61 7.57
C VAL A 73 -19.45 3.70 8.47
N ASP A 74 -19.55 4.94 7.97
CA ASP A 74 -20.07 6.07 8.75
C ASP A 74 -21.52 5.85 9.20
N LYS A 75 -22.35 5.23 8.35
CA LYS A 75 -23.77 4.97 8.63
C LYS A 75 -23.97 3.82 9.62
N TYR A 76 -23.22 2.74 9.48
CA TYR A 76 -23.50 1.49 10.20
C TYR A 76 -22.58 1.27 11.41
N VAL A 77 -21.33 1.72 11.37
CA VAL A 77 -20.39 1.53 12.48
C VAL A 77 -20.62 2.55 13.59
N ARG A 78 -20.96 3.80 13.27
CA ARG A 78 -21.32 4.80 14.31
C ARG A 78 -22.58 4.44 15.07
N LYS A 79 -23.55 3.77 14.42
CA LYS A 79 -24.80 3.34 15.03
C LYS A 79 -24.64 2.18 16.04
N LEU A 80 -23.53 1.46 15.97
CA LEU A 80 -23.19 0.38 16.90
C LEU A 80 -22.36 0.86 18.10
N MET A 81 -21.95 2.14 18.10
CA MET A 81 -21.11 2.77 19.12
C MET A 81 -21.86 3.83 19.94
N THR A 82 -23.19 3.91 19.79
CA THR A 82 -24.15 4.72 20.57
C THR A 82 -25.23 3.81 21.11
#